data_AF-A0A2T3Z207-F1
#
_entry.id   AF-A0A2T3Z207-F1
#
_cell.length_a   1.000
_cell.length_b   1.000
_cell.length_c   1.000
_cell.angle_alpha   90.00
_cell.angle_beta   90.00
_cell.angle_gamma   90.00
#
_symmetry.space_group_name_H-M   'P 1'
#
loop_
_entity.id
_entity.type
_entity.pdbx_description
1 polymer ?
#
loop_
_entity_poly.entity_id
_entity_poly.type
_entity_poly.pdbx_seq_one_letter_code
_entity_poly.pdbx_strand_id
1 'polypeptide(L)'
;MLQNIDEAFKPPVIASLKWLACSIEPLKIGLLAEIFVLPSTPNDGFEEISPLFSPVDVLKYFPGLIVVQGGNAWETRGERRKDLHYLTSDRIFQGPASSFAFTESDAHMHIGRLCLAYHLHRSSMTRISNFNQHNNYYKKKLMEYASRNWAEHLEMIPQASWPPEVSRNAVLSLSIRSQSLVTIAGNYYPNKVLIWRPHCYTALRGFRQLTEILISGGVGVSKYLTQVDLDEGLPTFDQARNLEVLQMLLNHGADVHATGGYYGTVLQAACAIQYRDIVRFLINHGVAVNAQGGRYGTALQAACAVGDSWIAQLLLDN
;
A
#
# COMPACT_ATOMS: atom_id res chain seq x y z
N MET A 1 -4.11 -31.22 11.80
CA MET A 1 -5.06 -30.89 10.72
C MET A 1 -4.35 -30.52 9.42
N LEU A 2 -3.41 -29.56 9.42
CA LEU A 2 -2.57 -29.26 8.24
C LEU A 2 -1.60 -30.39 7.84
N GLN A 3 -1.24 -31.28 8.77
CA GLN A 3 -0.28 -32.38 8.54
C GLN A 3 -0.75 -33.45 7.54
N ASN A 4 -2.06 -33.56 7.29
CA ASN A 4 -2.61 -34.59 6.41
C ASN A 4 -2.77 -34.10 4.96
N ILE A 5 -2.23 -32.93 4.64
CA ILE A 5 -2.29 -32.35 3.29
C ILE A 5 -1.20 -33.02 2.45
N ASP A 6 -1.59 -33.53 1.29
CA ASP A 6 -0.68 -34.08 0.28
C ASP A 6 0.43 -33.07 -0.05
N GLU A 7 1.67 -33.56 -0.18
CA GLU A 7 2.85 -32.75 -0.52
C GLU A 7 2.62 -31.87 -1.76
N ALA A 8 1.88 -32.36 -2.76
CA ALA A 8 1.56 -31.62 -3.97
C ALA A 8 0.74 -30.34 -3.70
N PHE A 9 -0.09 -30.33 -2.65
CA PHE A 9 -0.93 -29.19 -2.29
C PHE A 9 -0.32 -28.32 -1.18
N LYS A 10 0.84 -28.68 -0.62
CA LYS A 10 1.47 -27.86 0.42
C LYS A 10 1.85 -26.45 -0.05
N PRO A 11 2.49 -26.24 -1.21
CA PRO A 11 2.82 -24.88 -1.67
C PRO A 11 1.62 -23.93 -1.79
N PRO A 12 0.50 -24.28 -2.48
CA PRO A 12 -0.66 -23.40 -2.56
C PRO A 12 -1.38 -23.22 -1.23
N VAL A 13 -1.32 -24.22 -0.33
CA VAL A 13 -1.84 -24.08 1.03
C VAL A 13 -1.02 -23.08 1.84
N ILE A 14 0.31 -23.18 1.85
CA ILE A 14 1.19 -22.23 2.56
C ILE A 14 0.99 -20.82 2.02
N ALA A 15 0.92 -20.65 0.70
CA ALA A 15 0.61 -19.38 0.07
C ALA A 15 -0.72 -18.82 0.60
N SER A 16 -1.78 -19.61 0.54
CA SER A 16 -3.10 -19.20 1.03
C SER A 16 -3.12 -18.87 2.53
N LEU A 17 -2.36 -19.59 3.36
CA LEU A 17 -2.22 -19.29 4.79
C LEU A 17 -1.55 -17.94 5.02
N LYS A 18 -0.52 -17.58 4.24
CA LYS A 18 0.10 -16.25 4.30
C LYS A 18 -0.92 -15.15 4.02
N TRP A 19 -1.73 -15.32 2.97
CA TRP A 19 -2.80 -14.39 2.62
C TRP A 19 -3.88 -14.32 3.72
N LEU A 20 -4.37 -15.44 4.23
CA LEU A 20 -5.33 -15.47 5.34
C LEU A 20 -4.80 -14.78 6.61
N ALA A 21 -3.51 -14.91 6.89
CA ALA A 21 -2.87 -14.31 8.06
C ALA A 21 -2.65 -12.79 7.92
N CYS A 22 -2.22 -12.33 6.74
CA CYS A 22 -1.64 -10.99 6.56
C CYS A 22 -2.34 -10.10 5.52
N SER A 23 -3.42 -10.54 4.87
CA SER A 23 -4.17 -9.65 3.97
C SER A 23 -4.75 -8.44 4.68
N ILE A 24 -4.66 -7.28 4.02
CA ILE A 24 -5.08 -5.96 4.55
C ILE A 24 -6.60 -5.90 4.70
N GLU A 25 -7.32 -6.50 3.77
CA GLU A 25 -8.77 -6.60 3.79
C GLU A 25 -9.20 -8.06 4.02
N PRO A 26 -10.33 -8.33 4.70
CA PRO A 26 -10.84 -9.68 4.88
C PRO A 26 -11.04 -10.41 3.54
N LEU A 27 -10.47 -11.61 3.43
CA LEU A 27 -10.55 -12.39 2.20
C LEU A 27 -11.93 -13.05 2.05
N LYS A 28 -12.57 -12.81 0.89
CA LYS A 28 -13.74 -13.57 0.45
C LYS A 28 -13.29 -14.92 -0.12
N ILE A 29 -14.14 -15.94 -0.01
CA ILE A 29 -13.82 -17.31 -0.50
C ILE A 29 -13.43 -17.31 -1.98
N GLY A 30 -14.11 -16.53 -2.82
CA GLY A 30 -13.76 -16.38 -4.24
C GLY A 30 -12.32 -15.90 -4.46
N LEU A 31 -11.87 -14.91 -3.68
CA LEU A 31 -10.50 -14.39 -3.78
C LEU A 31 -9.49 -15.42 -3.23
N LEU A 32 -9.82 -16.12 -2.16
CA LEU A 32 -9.00 -17.21 -1.62
C LEU A 32 -8.80 -18.33 -2.65
N ALA A 33 -9.85 -18.68 -3.40
CA ALA A 33 -9.75 -19.66 -4.47
C ALA A 33 -8.86 -19.20 -5.63
N GLU A 34 -8.91 -17.92 -6.00
CA GLU A 34 -7.96 -17.33 -6.96
C GLU A 34 -6.52 -17.41 -6.45
N ILE A 35 -6.29 -17.08 -5.17
CA ILE A 35 -4.97 -17.15 -4.54
C ILE A 35 -4.43 -18.58 -4.52
N PHE A 36 -5.29 -19.57 -4.26
CA PHE A 36 -4.89 -20.97 -4.16
C PHE A 36 -4.31 -21.52 -5.46
N VAL A 37 -4.75 -21.00 -6.60
CA VAL A 37 -4.29 -21.41 -7.94
C VAL A 37 -3.23 -20.49 -8.52
N LEU A 38 -2.84 -19.42 -7.81
CA LEU A 38 -1.73 -18.58 -8.23
C LEU A 38 -0.41 -19.36 -8.20
N PRO A 39 0.53 -19.01 -9.10
CA PRO A 39 1.85 -19.60 -9.04
C PRO A 39 2.52 -19.26 -7.69
N SER A 40 3.28 -20.20 -7.16
CA SER A 40 4.02 -20.00 -5.90
C SER A 40 5.11 -18.94 -6.07
N THR A 41 5.64 -18.78 -7.28
CA THR A 41 6.59 -17.71 -7.63
C THR A 41 6.14 -16.96 -8.89
N PRO A 42 6.34 -15.63 -8.96
CA PRO A 42 5.95 -14.87 -10.15
C PRO A 42 6.67 -15.26 -11.45
N ASN A 43 7.81 -15.96 -11.35
CA ASN A 43 8.61 -16.36 -12.51
C ASN A 43 7.95 -17.50 -13.30
N ASP A 44 7.03 -18.24 -12.66
CA ASP A 44 6.32 -19.36 -13.28
C ASP A 44 5.23 -18.89 -14.26
N GLY A 45 5.02 -17.58 -14.39
CA GLY A 45 4.02 -16.97 -15.27
C GLY A 45 2.61 -17.02 -14.68
N PHE A 46 1.76 -16.09 -15.12
CA PHE A 46 0.34 -16.10 -14.79
C PHE A 46 -0.43 -16.72 -15.96
N GLU A 47 -0.47 -18.05 -16.03
CA GLU A 47 -1.35 -18.73 -16.97
C GLU A 47 -2.82 -18.42 -16.65
N GLU A 48 -3.70 -18.48 -17.66
CA GLU A 48 -5.12 -18.29 -17.41
C GLU A 48 -5.62 -19.36 -16.44
N ILE A 49 -6.02 -18.92 -15.25
CA ILE A 49 -6.63 -19.78 -14.23
C ILE A 49 -7.75 -20.58 -14.87
N SER A 50 -7.55 -21.90 -14.94
CA SER A 50 -8.52 -22.81 -15.51
C SER A 50 -9.80 -22.80 -14.65
N PRO A 51 -10.99 -22.61 -15.23
CA PRO A 51 -12.24 -22.41 -14.48
C PRO A 51 -12.79 -23.68 -13.80
N LEU A 52 -11.98 -24.73 -13.63
CA LEU A 52 -12.41 -26.05 -13.15
C LEU A 52 -12.60 -26.13 -11.63
N PHE A 53 -12.31 -25.05 -10.89
CA PHE A 53 -12.32 -25.05 -9.43
C PHE A 53 -13.50 -24.25 -8.88
N SER A 54 -14.44 -24.91 -8.18
CA SER A 54 -15.46 -24.19 -7.42
C SER A 54 -14.80 -23.55 -6.20
N PRO A 55 -15.00 -22.25 -5.89
CA PRO A 55 -14.30 -21.61 -4.80
C PRO A 55 -14.52 -22.26 -3.43
N VAL A 56 -15.67 -22.91 -3.23
CA VAL A 56 -15.96 -23.62 -1.97
C VAL A 56 -15.03 -24.82 -1.79
N ASP A 57 -14.52 -25.42 -2.86
CA ASP A 57 -13.57 -26.54 -2.78
C ASP A 57 -12.27 -26.14 -2.08
N VAL A 58 -11.93 -24.85 -2.07
CA VAL A 58 -10.75 -24.32 -1.35
C VAL A 58 -10.84 -24.60 0.15
N LEU A 59 -12.05 -24.64 0.71
CA LEU A 59 -12.27 -24.83 2.15
C LEU A 59 -11.84 -26.22 2.62
N LYS A 60 -11.80 -27.22 1.73
CA LYS A 60 -11.34 -28.58 2.04
C LYS A 60 -9.89 -28.59 2.55
N TYR A 61 -9.09 -27.60 2.17
CA TYR A 61 -7.70 -27.47 2.57
C TYR A 61 -7.49 -26.64 3.85
N PHE A 62 -8.54 -25.95 4.35
CA PHE A 62 -8.48 -25.13 5.56
C PHE A 62 -9.58 -25.49 6.58
N PRO A 63 -9.79 -26.78 6.91
CA PRO A 63 -10.83 -27.16 7.85
C PRO A 63 -10.58 -26.49 9.21
N GLY A 64 -11.64 -25.97 9.83
CA GLY A 64 -11.58 -25.32 11.15
C GLY A 64 -10.81 -23.99 11.22
N LEU A 65 -10.08 -23.58 10.18
CA LEU A 65 -9.33 -22.32 10.14
C LEU A 65 -10.17 -21.16 9.59
N ILE A 66 -11.19 -21.47 8.78
CA ILE A 66 -12.07 -20.48 8.18
C ILE A 66 -13.48 -20.69 8.73
N VAL A 67 -14.08 -19.63 9.27
CA VAL A 67 -15.51 -19.63 9.63
C VAL A 67 -16.29 -19.08 8.44
N VAL A 68 -17.23 -19.88 7.94
CA VAL A 68 -18.15 -19.50 6.87
C VAL A 68 -19.42 -18.98 7.54
N GLN A 69 -19.65 -17.66 7.53
CA GLN A 69 -20.91 -17.06 7.98
C GLN A 69 -21.74 -16.62 6.77
N GLY A 70 -22.92 -17.23 6.58
CA GLY A 70 -24.08 -16.76 5.79
C GLY A 70 -23.88 -16.33 4.32
N GLY A 71 -24.74 -16.82 3.42
CA GLY A 71 -24.84 -16.38 2.01
C GLY A 71 -24.44 -17.47 1.00
N ASN A 72 -24.75 -17.25 -0.28
CA ASN A 72 -24.23 -18.07 -1.38
C ASN A 72 -22.68 -17.98 -1.38
N ALA A 73 -21.99 -18.99 -1.94
CA ALA A 73 -20.52 -19.17 -1.91
C ALA A 73 -19.65 -17.93 -2.26
N TRP A 74 -20.27 -16.89 -2.79
CA TRP A 74 -19.69 -15.71 -3.41
C TRP A 74 -19.78 -14.45 -2.52
N GLU A 75 -20.59 -14.48 -1.46
CA GLU A 75 -20.81 -13.36 -0.52
C GLU A 75 -20.27 -13.60 0.88
N THR A 76 -19.84 -14.83 1.19
CA THR A 76 -19.36 -15.20 2.52
C THR A 76 -18.11 -14.41 2.90
N ARG A 77 -18.20 -13.67 4.01
CA ARG A 77 -17.04 -13.10 4.70
C ARG A 77 -16.31 -14.23 5.41
N GLY A 78 -15.06 -14.49 5.04
CA GLY A 78 -14.14 -15.23 5.89
C GLY A 78 -13.72 -14.29 7.03
N GLU A 79 -14.37 -14.39 8.18
CA GLU A 79 -13.89 -13.65 9.35
C GLU A 79 -12.55 -14.23 9.80
N ARG A 80 -11.55 -13.35 9.93
CA ARG A 80 -10.22 -13.65 10.43
C ARG A 80 -10.35 -14.29 11.81
N ARG A 81 -10.02 -15.57 11.89
CA ARG A 81 -10.02 -16.30 13.15
C ARG A 81 -8.77 -15.88 13.94
N LYS A 82 -8.93 -15.49 15.21
CA LYS A 82 -7.86 -14.95 16.09
C LYS A 82 -6.67 -15.92 16.26
N ASP A 83 -6.87 -17.19 15.95
CA ASP A 83 -5.93 -18.30 15.97
C ASP A 83 -4.91 -18.30 14.82
N LEU A 84 -5.10 -17.47 13.77
CA LEU A 84 -4.08 -17.30 12.71
C LEU A 84 -2.76 -16.69 13.23
N HIS A 85 -2.76 -16.00 14.37
CA HIS A 85 -1.54 -15.56 15.05
C HIS A 85 -0.60 -16.71 15.42
N TYR A 86 -1.11 -17.93 15.56
CA TYR A 86 -0.26 -19.09 15.81
C TYR A 86 0.66 -19.41 14.63
N LEU A 87 0.20 -19.19 13.38
CA LEU A 87 0.98 -19.50 12.17
C LEU A 87 2.20 -18.60 11.99
N THR A 88 2.16 -17.40 12.56
CA THR A 88 3.27 -16.43 12.54
C THR A 88 4.07 -16.42 13.85
N SER A 89 3.73 -17.29 14.81
CA SER A 89 4.40 -17.34 16.11
C SER A 89 5.59 -18.31 16.13
N ASP A 90 6.59 -18.05 16.96
CA ASP A 90 7.75 -18.95 17.14
C ASP A 90 7.37 -20.38 17.53
N ARG A 91 6.17 -20.57 18.11
CA ARG A 91 5.68 -21.87 18.58
C ARG A 91 5.43 -22.86 17.44
N ILE A 92 5.02 -22.41 16.26
CA ILE A 92 4.75 -23.33 15.14
C ILE A 92 6.04 -23.98 14.63
N PHE A 93 7.18 -23.29 14.72
CA PHE A 93 8.48 -23.80 14.26
C PHE A 93 8.96 -25.02 15.06
N GLN A 94 8.53 -25.14 16.31
CA GLN A 94 8.86 -26.28 17.19
C GLN A 94 7.77 -27.35 17.22
N GLY A 95 6.62 -27.06 16.58
CA GLY A 95 5.46 -27.92 16.58
C GLY A 95 5.45 -28.89 15.39
N PRO A 96 4.54 -29.88 15.40
CA PRO A 96 4.43 -30.88 14.35
C PRO A 96 3.85 -30.32 13.04
N ALA A 97 3.54 -29.02 12.97
CA ALA A 97 3.11 -28.31 11.76
C ALA A 97 4.16 -27.28 11.27
N SER A 98 5.42 -27.41 11.71
CA SER A 98 6.52 -26.50 11.38
C SER A 98 6.75 -26.33 9.88
N SER A 99 6.39 -27.32 9.06
CA SER A 99 6.44 -27.23 7.59
C SER A 99 5.51 -26.16 6.99
N PHE A 100 4.55 -25.64 7.78
CA PHE A 100 3.64 -24.57 7.38
C PHE A 100 3.97 -23.22 8.06
N ALA A 101 5.06 -23.15 8.82
CA ALA A 101 5.47 -21.93 9.53
C ALA A 101 6.01 -20.87 8.56
N PHE A 102 5.73 -19.60 8.85
CA PHE A 102 6.27 -18.44 8.15
C PHE A 102 6.29 -17.22 9.07
N THR A 103 7.20 -16.27 8.82
CA THR A 103 7.17 -14.99 9.54
C THR A 103 6.16 -14.03 8.91
N GLU A 104 5.75 -13.00 9.64
CA GLU A 104 4.90 -11.93 9.10
C GLU A 104 5.59 -11.22 7.91
N SER A 105 6.89 -10.95 8.01
CA SER A 105 7.67 -10.40 6.89
C SER A 105 7.69 -11.32 5.66
N ASP A 106 7.79 -12.65 5.83
CA ASP A 106 7.70 -13.60 4.73
C ASP A 106 6.33 -13.60 4.05
N ALA A 107 5.26 -13.42 4.84
CA ALA A 107 3.90 -13.33 4.34
C ALA A 107 3.69 -12.03 3.55
N HIS A 108 4.06 -10.88 4.12
CA HIS A 108 3.99 -9.59 3.43
C HIS A 108 4.84 -9.59 2.16
N MET A 109 6.05 -10.17 2.18
CA MET A 109 6.92 -10.25 0.99
C MET A 109 6.26 -11.09 -0.10
N HIS A 110 5.74 -12.26 0.26
CA HIS A 110 5.05 -13.16 -0.66
C HIS A 110 3.84 -12.48 -1.32
N ILE A 111 2.95 -11.88 -0.51
CA ILE A 111 1.74 -11.21 -1.00
C ILE A 111 2.11 -10.01 -1.86
N GLY A 112 2.95 -9.10 -1.35
CA GLY A 112 3.36 -7.88 -2.05
C GLY A 112 4.02 -8.17 -3.39
N ARG A 113 4.93 -9.15 -3.43
CA ARG A 113 5.61 -9.58 -4.66
C ARG A 113 4.64 -10.17 -5.69
N LEU A 114 3.73 -11.06 -5.29
CA LEU A 114 2.74 -11.63 -6.20
C LEU A 114 1.76 -10.57 -6.71
N CYS A 115 1.25 -9.71 -5.83
CA CYS A 115 0.37 -8.62 -6.21
C CYS A 115 1.04 -7.68 -7.22
N LEU A 116 2.28 -7.27 -6.97
CA LEU A 116 3.03 -6.38 -7.85
C LEU A 116 3.26 -7.02 -9.24
N ALA A 117 3.71 -8.28 -9.27
CA ALA A 117 3.93 -8.99 -10.53
C ALA A 117 2.63 -9.23 -11.30
N TYR A 118 1.56 -9.65 -10.62
CA TYR A 118 0.25 -9.87 -11.22
C TYR A 118 -0.33 -8.57 -11.79
N HIS A 119 -0.24 -7.48 -11.03
CA HIS A 119 -0.68 -6.15 -11.46
C HIS A 119 0.07 -5.65 -12.70
N LEU A 120 1.40 -5.81 -12.72
CA LEU A 120 2.21 -5.46 -13.89
C LEU A 120 1.84 -6.28 -15.13
N HIS A 121 1.67 -7.60 -14.96
CA HIS A 121 1.26 -8.50 -16.03
C HIS A 121 -0.11 -8.11 -16.60
N ARG A 122 -1.10 -7.87 -15.74
CA ARG A 122 -2.44 -7.45 -16.19
C ARG A 122 -2.45 -6.07 -16.84
N SER A 123 -1.67 -5.13 -16.30
CA SER A 123 -1.54 -3.78 -16.86
C SER A 123 -0.91 -3.80 -18.26
N SER A 124 0.03 -4.72 -18.54
CA SER A 124 0.59 -4.87 -19.90
C SER A 124 -0.42 -5.48 -20.88
N MET A 125 -1.24 -6.44 -20.43
CA MET A 125 -2.30 -7.04 -21.26
C MET A 125 -3.41 -6.05 -21.64
N THR A 126 -3.82 -5.17 -20.71
CA THR A 126 -4.85 -4.14 -20.99
C THR A 126 -4.46 -3.16 -22.11
N ARG A 127 -3.16 -2.97 -22.37
CA ARG A 127 -2.67 -2.19 -23.52
C ARG A 127 -2.95 -2.88 -24.86
N ILE A 128 -3.10 -4.21 -24.85
CA ILE A 128 -3.19 -5.05 -26.05
C ILE A 128 -4.66 -5.32 -26.42
N SER A 129 -5.56 -5.35 -25.44
CA SER A 129 -6.96 -5.76 -25.63
C SER A 129 -7.95 -4.60 -25.57
N ASN A 130 -8.28 -4.01 -26.74
CA ASN A 130 -9.52 -3.26 -26.97
C ASN A 130 -10.70 -4.19 -27.39
N PHE A 131 -10.64 -5.48 -27.07
CA PHE A 131 -11.63 -6.47 -27.50
C PHE A 131 -12.36 -7.11 -26.32
N ASN A 132 -13.69 -6.91 -26.32
CA ASN A 132 -14.75 -7.72 -25.70
C ASN A 132 -14.64 -8.03 -24.20
N GLN A 133 -15.04 -7.04 -23.39
CA GLN A 133 -15.39 -7.21 -21.98
C GLN A 133 -16.72 -7.96 -21.80
N HIS A 134 -16.76 -9.27 -22.00
CA HIS A 134 -17.84 -10.09 -21.45
C HIS A 134 -17.28 -11.45 -21.00
N ASN A 135 -17.09 -11.57 -19.68
CA ASN A 135 -16.83 -12.78 -18.87
C ASN A 135 -15.47 -12.82 -18.15
N ASN A 136 -15.39 -12.14 -17.00
CA ASN A 136 -14.98 -12.79 -15.76
C ASN A 136 -15.14 -11.84 -14.56
N TYR A 137 -16.31 -11.91 -13.91
CA TYR A 137 -16.56 -11.21 -12.64
C TYR A 137 -15.51 -11.56 -11.56
N TYR A 138 -14.91 -12.75 -11.63
CA TYR A 138 -13.91 -13.25 -10.69
C TYR A 138 -12.52 -12.63 -10.92
N LYS A 139 -12.00 -12.62 -12.17
CA LYS A 139 -10.67 -12.06 -12.53
C LYS A 139 -10.48 -10.56 -12.20
N LYS A 140 -11.55 -9.86 -11.80
CA LYS A 140 -11.52 -8.46 -11.36
C LYS A 140 -11.09 -8.30 -9.89
N LYS A 141 -11.45 -9.24 -9.01
CA LYS A 141 -11.27 -9.08 -7.55
C LYS A 141 -9.81 -9.18 -7.13
N LEU A 142 -9.07 -10.18 -7.62
CA LEU A 142 -7.63 -10.27 -7.35
C LEU A 142 -6.88 -9.08 -7.96
N MET A 143 -7.27 -8.62 -9.15
CA MET A 143 -6.65 -7.46 -9.79
C MET A 143 -6.90 -6.17 -8.99
N GLU A 144 -8.13 -5.97 -8.50
CA GLU A 144 -8.49 -4.85 -7.63
C GLU A 144 -7.68 -4.90 -6.32
N TYR A 145 -7.61 -6.06 -5.64
CA TYR A 145 -6.79 -6.20 -4.44
C TYR A 145 -5.32 -5.93 -4.74
N ALA A 146 -4.77 -6.60 -5.76
CA ALA A 146 -3.36 -6.52 -6.11
C ALA A 146 -2.93 -5.09 -6.42
N SER A 147 -3.68 -4.38 -7.28
CA SER A 147 -3.39 -3.00 -7.65
C SER A 147 -3.48 -2.01 -6.47
N ARG A 148 -4.37 -2.26 -5.50
CA ARG A 148 -4.57 -1.40 -4.33
C ARG A 148 -3.54 -1.63 -3.22
N ASN A 149 -3.13 -2.87 -3.03
CA ASN A 149 -2.51 -3.32 -1.78
C ASN A 149 -1.05 -3.76 -1.91
N TRP A 150 -0.51 -3.95 -3.13
CA TRP A 150 0.88 -4.41 -3.29
C TRP A 150 1.89 -3.50 -2.57
N ALA A 151 1.69 -2.18 -2.68
CA ALA A 151 2.59 -1.18 -2.10
C ALA A 151 2.56 -1.22 -0.57
N GLU A 152 1.36 -1.33 0.02
CA GLU A 152 1.19 -1.44 1.47
C GLU A 152 1.89 -2.68 2.03
N HIS A 153 1.77 -3.83 1.35
CA HIS A 153 2.49 -5.03 1.78
C HIS A 153 4.01 -4.87 1.75
N LEU A 154 4.55 -4.20 0.73
CA LEU A 154 5.99 -3.94 0.65
C LEU A 154 6.45 -2.94 1.72
N GLU A 155 5.64 -1.93 2.03
CA GLU A 155 5.96 -0.95 3.08
C GLU A 155 6.03 -1.55 4.49
N MET A 156 5.39 -2.71 4.72
CA MET A 156 5.52 -3.47 5.98
C MET A 156 6.87 -4.21 6.11
N ILE A 157 7.75 -4.10 5.12
CA ILE A 157 9.01 -4.84 5.06
C ILE A 157 10.15 -3.85 4.83
N PRO A 158 11.24 -3.92 5.60
CA PRO A 158 12.40 -3.08 5.35
C PRO A 158 12.94 -3.26 3.93
N GLN A 159 13.16 -2.16 3.23
CA GLN A 159 13.60 -2.09 1.84
C GLN A 159 14.90 -2.86 1.60
N ALA A 160 15.80 -2.88 2.59
CA ALA A 160 17.05 -3.64 2.55
C ALA A 160 16.82 -5.17 2.37
N SER A 161 15.62 -5.66 2.70
CA SER A 161 15.22 -7.06 2.53
C SER A 161 14.50 -7.32 1.20
N TRP A 162 14.26 -6.29 0.38
CA TRP A 162 13.57 -6.45 -0.89
C TRP A 162 14.51 -7.07 -1.93
N PRO A 163 14.10 -8.17 -2.58
CA PRO A 163 14.83 -8.70 -3.72
C PRO A 163 14.97 -7.65 -4.84
N PRO A 164 16.08 -7.63 -5.62
CA PRO A 164 16.28 -6.63 -6.66
C PRO A 164 15.17 -6.58 -7.72
N GLU A 165 14.51 -7.71 -8.01
CA GLU A 165 13.36 -7.74 -8.90
C GLU A 165 12.14 -7.00 -8.33
N VAL A 166 11.94 -7.03 -7.01
CA VAL A 166 10.82 -6.32 -6.36
C VAL A 166 11.01 -4.82 -6.48
N SER A 167 12.22 -4.32 -6.16
CA SER A 167 12.54 -2.89 -6.30
C SER A 167 12.42 -2.42 -7.75
N ARG A 168 12.95 -3.19 -8.71
CA ARG A 168 12.82 -2.87 -10.15
C ARG A 168 11.35 -2.84 -10.59
N ASN A 169 10.57 -3.85 -10.21
CA ASN A 169 9.15 -3.93 -10.56
C ASN A 169 8.34 -2.81 -9.91
N ALA A 170 8.67 -2.39 -8.69
CA ALA A 170 8.02 -1.28 -8.01
C ALA A 170 8.26 0.04 -8.77
N VAL A 171 9.51 0.30 -9.18
CA VAL A 171 9.86 1.46 -10.01
C VAL A 171 9.18 1.41 -11.37
N LEU A 172 9.15 0.25 -12.03
CA LEU A 172 8.45 0.07 -13.30
C LEU A 172 6.94 0.32 -13.16
N SER A 173 6.34 -0.19 -12.08
CA SER A 173 4.94 0.01 -11.73
C SER A 173 4.62 1.49 -11.54
N LEU A 174 5.49 2.23 -10.86
CA LEU A 174 5.34 3.64 -10.55
C LEU A 174 6.01 4.57 -11.58
N SER A 175 6.41 4.08 -12.75
CA SER A 175 7.02 4.92 -13.78
C SER A 175 6.02 5.95 -14.32
N ILE A 176 6.51 7.15 -14.64
CA ILE A 176 5.70 8.25 -15.18
C ILE A 176 4.87 7.76 -16.38
N ARG A 177 3.54 7.98 -16.33
CA ARG A 177 2.57 7.52 -17.34
C ARG A 177 2.57 6.00 -17.63
N SER A 178 3.06 5.16 -16.73
CA SER A 178 2.92 3.71 -16.87
C SER A 178 1.43 3.32 -16.83
N GLN A 179 1.04 2.27 -17.56
CA GLN A 179 -0.34 1.76 -17.49
C GLN A 179 -0.66 1.27 -16.08
N SER A 180 0.34 0.73 -15.38
CA SER A 180 0.24 0.34 -13.97
C SER A 180 -0.20 1.53 -13.10
N LEU A 181 0.50 2.65 -13.20
CA LEU A 181 0.21 3.85 -12.44
C LEU A 181 -1.16 4.44 -12.82
N VAL A 182 -1.55 4.38 -14.10
CA VAL A 182 -2.90 4.78 -14.54
C VAL A 182 -3.97 3.91 -13.87
N THR A 183 -3.78 2.59 -13.83
CA THR A 183 -4.71 1.67 -13.16
C THR A 183 -4.78 1.92 -11.66
N ILE A 184 -3.65 2.19 -11.01
CA ILE A 184 -3.59 2.49 -9.57
C ILE A 184 -4.26 3.85 -9.27
N ALA A 185 -3.94 4.89 -10.04
CA ALA A 185 -4.46 6.24 -9.83
C ALA A 185 -5.95 6.37 -10.18
N GLY A 186 -6.40 5.70 -11.24
CA GLY A 186 -7.80 5.72 -11.70
C GLY A 186 -8.81 5.18 -10.69
N ASN A 187 -8.36 4.42 -9.68
CA ASN A 187 -9.21 3.91 -8.61
C ASN A 187 -9.51 4.96 -7.51
N TYR A 188 -8.75 6.06 -7.42
CA TYR A 188 -8.83 6.99 -6.29
C TYR A 188 -8.91 8.47 -6.68
N TYR A 189 -8.33 8.88 -7.81
CA TYR A 189 -8.21 10.31 -8.14
C TYR A 189 -8.37 10.60 -9.64
N PRO A 190 -9.24 11.55 -10.04
CA PRO A 190 -9.28 12.05 -11.41
C PRO A 190 -8.11 12.99 -11.76
N ASN A 191 -7.26 13.34 -10.79
CA ASN A 191 -6.22 14.34 -10.97
C ASN A 191 -5.00 13.76 -11.67
N LYS A 192 -4.80 14.16 -12.93
CA LYS A 192 -3.70 13.69 -13.78
C LYS A 192 -2.32 14.02 -13.20
N VAL A 193 -2.20 15.01 -12.31
CA VAL A 193 -0.93 15.48 -11.72
C VAL A 193 -0.11 14.34 -11.09
N LEU A 194 -0.76 13.38 -10.42
CA LEU A 194 -0.08 12.26 -9.76
C LEU A 194 0.60 11.29 -10.74
N ILE A 195 0.09 11.17 -11.97
CA ILE A 195 0.69 10.33 -13.02
C ILE A 195 2.04 10.90 -13.50
N TRP A 196 2.25 12.21 -13.30
CA TRP A 196 3.47 12.94 -13.65
C TRP A 196 4.46 13.04 -12.51
N ARG A 197 3.99 12.84 -11.28
CA ARG A 197 4.81 12.90 -10.05
C ARG A 197 4.52 11.67 -9.19
N PRO A 198 5.06 10.50 -9.56
CA PRO A 198 4.77 9.25 -8.86
C PRO A 198 5.24 9.26 -7.40
N HIS A 199 6.31 10.01 -7.08
CA HIS A 199 6.78 10.17 -5.71
C HIS A 199 5.81 11.00 -4.86
N CYS A 200 5.07 11.96 -5.43
CA CYS A 200 3.96 12.62 -4.72
C CYS A 200 2.86 11.63 -4.38
N TYR A 201 2.53 10.72 -5.31
CA TYR A 201 1.54 9.68 -5.04
C TYR A 201 1.96 8.80 -3.87
N THR A 202 3.22 8.32 -3.85
CA THR A 202 3.70 7.48 -2.74
C THR A 202 3.80 8.28 -1.44
N ALA A 203 4.20 9.55 -1.48
CA ALA A 203 4.24 10.43 -0.32
C ALA A 203 2.84 10.65 0.28
N LEU A 204 1.84 10.93 -0.56
CA LEU A 204 0.42 11.03 -0.19
C LEU A 204 -0.14 9.74 0.40
N ARG A 205 0.49 8.60 0.13
CA ARG A 205 0.08 7.32 0.72
C ARG A 205 0.85 6.98 1.99
N GLY A 206 1.79 7.83 2.42
CA GLY A 206 2.68 7.51 3.53
C GLY A 206 3.62 6.35 3.22
N PHE A 207 3.94 6.13 1.94
CA PHE A 207 4.83 5.06 1.47
C PHE A 207 6.26 5.56 1.43
N ARG A 208 6.90 5.63 2.60
CA ARG A 208 8.24 6.21 2.76
C ARG A 208 9.26 5.52 1.87
N GLN A 209 9.32 4.19 1.88
CA GLN A 209 10.38 3.43 1.21
C GLN A 209 10.25 3.51 -0.31
N LEU A 210 9.03 3.43 -0.82
CA LEU A 210 8.75 3.65 -2.25
C LEU A 210 9.01 5.10 -2.67
N THR A 211 8.69 6.08 -1.82
CA THR A 211 8.98 7.49 -2.11
C THR A 211 10.48 7.73 -2.21
N GLU A 212 11.24 7.18 -1.26
CA GLU A 212 12.70 7.25 -1.24
C GLU A 212 13.31 6.60 -2.49
N ILE A 213 12.89 5.39 -2.88
CA ILE A 213 13.35 4.75 -4.12
C ILE A 213 13.15 5.66 -5.35
N LEU A 214 12.00 6.32 -5.46
CA LEU A 214 11.68 7.16 -6.61
C LEU A 214 12.50 8.46 -6.62
N ILE A 215 12.83 9.01 -5.45
CA ILE A 215 13.64 10.22 -5.31
C ILE A 215 15.13 9.90 -5.50
N SER A 216 15.64 8.81 -4.93
CA SER A 216 17.05 8.42 -5.01
C SER A 216 17.43 7.72 -6.32
N GLY A 217 16.47 7.15 -7.04
CA GLY A 217 16.70 6.16 -8.12
C GLY A 217 16.96 6.66 -9.54
N GLY A 218 17.25 7.94 -9.81
CA GLY A 218 17.45 8.39 -11.20
C GLY A 218 18.22 9.69 -11.44
N VAL A 219 19.13 9.64 -12.42
CA VAL A 219 19.74 10.81 -13.06
C VAL A 219 18.63 11.69 -13.65
N GLY A 220 18.38 12.84 -13.02
CA GLY A 220 17.55 13.92 -13.58
C GLY A 220 16.17 14.17 -12.95
N VAL A 221 15.70 13.37 -11.98
CA VAL A 221 14.33 13.53 -11.43
C VAL A 221 14.29 14.24 -10.07
N SER A 222 15.35 14.19 -9.26
CA SER A 222 15.39 14.81 -7.92
C SER A 222 16.14 16.15 -7.86
N LYS A 223 16.19 16.95 -8.93
CA LYS A 223 16.90 18.23 -8.83
C LYS A 223 16.11 19.30 -8.08
N TYR A 224 14.77 19.21 -7.99
CA TYR A 224 13.97 20.20 -7.25
C TYR A 224 12.71 19.57 -6.64
N LEU A 225 12.79 19.16 -5.37
CA LEU A 225 11.60 19.00 -4.52
C LEU A 225 10.99 20.40 -4.32
N THR A 226 9.67 20.49 -4.37
CA THR A 226 8.88 21.73 -4.38
C THR A 226 7.89 21.76 -3.23
N GLN A 227 7.25 22.92 -3.01
CA GLN A 227 6.19 23.04 -2.01
C GLN A 227 5.03 22.05 -2.22
N VAL A 228 4.71 21.73 -3.47
CA VAL A 228 3.69 20.71 -3.78
C VAL A 228 4.11 19.32 -3.27
N ASP A 229 5.40 18.98 -3.35
CA ASP A 229 5.89 17.68 -2.87
C ASP A 229 5.81 17.58 -1.34
N LEU A 230 6.00 18.70 -0.62
CA LEU A 230 5.80 18.80 0.83
C LEU A 230 4.32 18.75 1.21
N ASP A 231 3.46 19.48 0.51
CA ASP A 231 2.00 19.49 0.75
C ASP A 231 1.40 18.09 0.59
N GLU A 232 1.78 17.37 -0.48
CA GLU A 232 1.31 16.01 -0.75
C GLU A 232 1.86 14.98 0.25
N GLY A 233 2.99 15.26 0.92
CA GLY A 233 3.56 14.43 1.98
C GLY A 233 2.79 14.45 3.31
N LEU A 234 1.72 15.26 3.42
CA LEU A 234 0.87 15.39 4.61
C LEU A 234 -0.54 14.79 4.41
N PRO A 235 -0.73 13.52 4.03
CA PRO A 235 -2.07 12.99 3.76
C PRO A 235 -2.94 12.87 4.99
N THR A 236 -4.26 12.91 4.83
CA THR A 236 -5.24 13.17 5.90
C THR A 236 -5.53 12.03 6.91
N PHE A 237 -4.75 10.93 6.97
CA PHE A 237 -5.13 9.75 7.79
C PHE A 237 -4.13 9.27 8.88
N ASP A 238 -2.81 9.31 8.68
CA ASP A 238 -1.81 8.78 9.64
C ASP A 238 -0.63 9.73 9.86
N GLN A 239 -0.65 10.47 10.98
CA GLN A 239 0.37 11.50 11.28
C GLN A 239 1.80 10.95 11.40
N ALA A 240 1.98 9.72 11.89
CA ALA A 240 3.32 9.18 12.13
C ALA A 240 4.02 8.85 10.80
N ARG A 241 3.30 8.18 9.89
CA ARG A 241 3.81 7.88 8.53
C ARG A 241 4.10 9.16 7.75
N ASN A 242 3.29 10.20 7.94
CA ASN A 242 3.46 11.48 7.27
C ASN A 242 4.68 12.23 7.78
N LEU A 243 4.90 12.21 9.10
CA LEU A 243 6.08 12.80 9.69
C LEU A 243 7.36 12.12 9.15
N GLU A 244 7.34 10.79 9.04
CA GLU A 244 8.45 10.04 8.44
C GLU A 244 8.72 10.43 6.97
N VAL A 245 7.66 10.53 6.15
CA VAL A 245 7.78 10.97 4.76
C VAL A 245 8.29 12.41 4.68
N LEU A 246 7.71 13.32 5.46
CA LEU A 246 8.11 14.73 5.50
C LEU A 246 9.59 14.87 5.88
N GLN A 247 10.02 14.19 6.95
CA GLN A 247 11.41 14.23 7.38
C GLN A 247 12.36 13.65 6.32
N MET A 248 11.96 12.56 5.64
CA MET A 248 12.72 12.01 4.52
C MET A 248 12.82 13.00 3.35
N LEU A 249 11.74 13.70 2.99
CA LEU A 249 11.74 14.72 1.94
C LEU A 249 12.68 15.90 2.28
N LEU A 250 12.64 16.38 3.52
CA LEU A 250 13.52 17.45 4.01
C LEU A 250 15.00 17.01 4.00
N ASN A 251 15.28 15.78 4.42
CA ASN A 251 16.64 15.20 4.35
C ASN A 251 17.16 15.07 2.91
N HIS A 252 16.26 14.94 1.93
CA HIS A 252 16.57 14.95 0.50
C HIS A 252 16.59 16.35 -0.12
N GLY A 253 16.59 17.41 0.71
CA GLY A 253 16.78 18.79 0.26
C GLY A 253 15.50 19.50 -0.15
N ALA A 254 14.31 19.01 0.23
CA ALA A 254 13.10 19.81 0.11
C ALA A 254 13.21 21.10 0.95
N ASP A 255 12.90 22.23 0.32
CA ASP A 255 12.92 23.52 1.00
C ASP A 255 11.66 23.68 1.87
N VAL A 256 11.83 23.60 3.18
CA VAL A 256 10.74 23.79 4.17
C VAL A 256 10.12 25.19 4.12
N HIS A 257 10.83 26.16 3.55
CA HIS A 257 10.36 27.53 3.34
C HIS A 257 9.79 27.77 1.94
N ALA A 258 9.73 26.73 1.10
CA ALA A 258 9.14 26.85 -0.22
C ALA A 258 7.70 27.37 -0.11
N THR A 259 7.33 28.23 -1.05
CA THR A 259 5.98 28.76 -1.13
C THR A 259 5.32 28.34 -2.42
N GLY A 260 4.03 28.00 -2.36
CA GLY A 260 3.26 27.56 -3.52
C GLY A 260 2.16 26.58 -3.13
N GLY A 261 1.51 26.01 -4.14
CA GLY A 261 0.42 25.06 -3.90
C GLY A 261 -0.82 25.72 -3.28
N TYR A 262 -1.68 24.89 -2.71
CA TYR A 262 -2.99 25.31 -2.22
C TYR A 262 -2.93 26.06 -0.88
N TYR A 263 -2.08 25.59 0.03
CA TYR A 263 -1.91 26.14 1.37
C TYR A 263 -0.76 27.16 1.46
N GLY A 264 0.02 27.35 0.39
CA GLY A 264 1.06 28.38 0.33
C GLY A 264 2.31 28.07 1.13
N THR A 265 2.21 27.46 2.32
CA THR A 265 3.33 26.98 3.15
C THR A 265 3.01 25.63 3.76
N VAL A 266 4.05 24.84 4.05
CA VAL A 266 3.89 23.50 4.67
C VAL A 266 3.31 23.60 6.08
N LEU A 267 3.61 24.68 6.81
CA LEU A 267 3.01 24.93 8.12
C LEU A 267 1.50 25.22 8.01
N GLN A 268 1.07 26.03 7.04
CA GLN A 268 -0.36 26.27 6.82
C GLN A 268 -1.09 24.97 6.45
N ALA A 269 -0.48 24.11 5.62
CA ALA A 269 -1.02 22.79 5.30
C ALA A 269 -1.17 21.91 6.56
N ALA A 270 -0.11 21.78 7.36
CA ALA A 270 -0.14 20.99 8.60
C ALA A 270 -1.18 21.49 9.61
N CYS A 271 -1.36 22.82 9.74
CA CYS A 271 -2.40 23.41 10.59
C CYS A 271 -3.81 23.13 10.08
N ALA A 272 -4.05 23.27 8.76
CA ALA A 272 -5.36 23.01 8.17
C ALA A 272 -5.79 21.53 8.31
N ILE A 273 -4.82 20.60 8.35
CA ILE A 273 -5.06 19.16 8.50
C ILE A 273 -5.05 18.73 9.99
N GLN A 274 -4.74 19.64 10.92
CA GLN A 274 -4.69 19.43 12.38
C GLN A 274 -3.60 18.44 12.82
N TYR A 275 -2.44 18.48 12.15
CA TYR A 275 -1.33 17.57 12.39
C TYR A 275 -0.36 18.10 13.43
N ARG A 276 -0.78 18.01 14.69
CA ARG A 276 -0.11 18.58 15.86
C ARG A 276 1.38 18.23 15.97
N ASP A 277 1.74 16.97 15.74
CA ASP A 277 3.13 16.53 15.82
C ASP A 277 3.98 17.12 14.69
N ILE A 278 3.41 17.23 13.49
CA ILE A 278 4.05 17.85 12.34
C ILE A 278 4.16 19.36 12.50
N VAL A 279 3.13 20.03 13.05
CA VAL A 279 3.18 21.46 13.39
C VAL A 279 4.33 21.72 14.37
N ARG A 280 4.41 20.94 15.45
CA ARG A 280 5.50 21.06 16.43
C ARG A 280 6.86 20.82 15.78
N PHE A 281 6.96 19.78 14.95
CA PHE A 281 8.17 19.48 14.19
C PHE A 281 8.61 20.67 13.31
N LEU A 282 7.69 21.24 12.54
CA LEU A 282 7.98 22.37 11.65
C LEU A 282 8.41 23.63 12.42
N ILE A 283 7.70 23.98 13.50
CA ILE A 283 8.07 25.12 14.37
C ILE A 283 9.49 24.93 14.93
N ASN A 284 9.82 23.73 15.42
CA ASN A 284 11.17 23.41 15.90
C ASN A 284 12.24 23.45 14.81
N HIS A 285 11.84 23.35 13.53
CA HIS A 285 12.73 23.52 12.37
C HIS A 285 12.83 24.97 11.88
N GLY A 286 12.31 25.95 12.65
CA GLY A 286 12.54 27.37 12.40
C GLY A 286 11.75 27.93 11.22
N VAL A 287 10.65 27.29 10.82
CA VAL A 287 9.75 27.87 9.80
C VAL A 287 9.20 29.22 10.26
N ALA A 288 9.01 30.14 9.32
CA ALA A 288 8.40 31.43 9.61
C ALA A 288 6.90 31.24 9.98
N VAL A 289 6.60 31.20 11.27
CA VAL A 289 5.25 30.97 11.83
C VAL A 289 4.20 31.93 11.27
N ASN A 290 4.62 33.18 11.01
CA ASN A 290 3.78 34.26 10.48
C ASN A 290 3.89 34.43 8.95
N ALA A 291 4.49 33.46 8.23
CA ALA A 291 4.55 33.51 6.78
C ALA A 291 3.15 33.64 6.18
N GLN A 292 3.01 34.60 5.27
CA GLN A 292 1.76 34.88 4.58
C GLN A 292 1.70 34.14 3.24
N GLY A 293 0.54 33.57 2.94
CA GLY A 293 0.27 32.93 1.66
C GLY A 293 -0.94 31.99 1.71
N GLY A 294 -1.15 31.29 0.60
CA GLY A 294 -2.12 30.19 0.52
C GLY A 294 -3.58 30.59 0.79
N ARG A 295 -4.41 29.57 1.00
CA ARG A 295 -5.85 29.72 1.20
C ARG A 295 -6.22 30.53 2.44
N TYR A 296 -5.49 30.37 3.54
CA TYR A 296 -5.91 30.90 4.84
C TYR A 296 -5.20 32.20 5.24
N GLY A 297 -4.19 32.64 4.49
CA GLY A 297 -3.34 33.78 4.86
C GLY A 297 -2.18 33.35 5.75
N THR A 298 -2.41 32.88 6.97
CA THR A 298 -1.36 32.40 7.89
C THR A 298 -1.67 31.01 8.46
N ALA A 299 -0.67 30.38 9.09
CA ALA A 299 -0.86 29.13 9.84
C ALA A 299 -1.88 29.28 10.99
N LEU A 300 -1.84 30.41 11.70
CA LEU A 300 -2.80 30.70 12.78
C LEU A 300 -4.22 30.84 12.24
N GLN A 301 -4.40 31.54 11.12
CA GLN A 301 -5.72 31.65 10.49
C GLN A 301 -6.25 30.29 10.01
N ALA A 302 -5.38 29.40 9.51
CA ALA A 302 -5.76 28.03 9.18
C ALA A 302 -6.21 27.25 10.43
N ALA A 303 -5.44 27.30 11.52
CA ALA A 303 -5.79 26.63 12.78
C ALA A 303 -7.12 27.12 13.36
N CYS A 304 -7.36 28.43 13.36
CA CYS A 304 -8.62 29.04 13.78
C CYS A 304 -9.79 28.62 12.88
N ALA A 305 -9.59 28.57 11.55
CA ALA A 305 -10.63 28.21 10.60
C ALA A 305 -11.11 26.76 10.77
N VAL A 306 -10.22 25.86 11.19
CA VAL A 306 -10.56 24.44 11.47
C VAL A 306 -10.93 24.18 12.93
N GLY A 307 -10.82 25.19 13.80
CA GLY A 307 -11.21 25.11 15.20
C GLY A 307 -10.22 24.37 16.12
N ASP A 308 -8.96 24.18 15.72
CA ASP A 308 -7.96 23.53 16.58
C ASP A 308 -7.31 24.56 17.52
N SER A 309 -7.93 24.74 18.68
CA SER A 309 -7.47 25.66 19.72
C SER A 309 -6.07 25.33 20.26
N TRP A 310 -5.67 24.06 20.23
CA TRP A 310 -4.35 23.66 20.68
C TRP A 310 -3.26 24.14 19.72
N ILE A 311 -3.47 23.95 18.41
CA ILE A 311 -2.54 24.46 17.39
C ILE A 311 -2.52 25.98 17.42
N ALA A 312 -3.68 26.63 17.54
CA ALA A 312 -3.75 28.09 17.64
C ALA A 312 -2.95 28.62 18.84
N GLN A 313 -3.09 28.00 20.01
CA GLN A 313 -2.31 28.38 21.18
C GLN A 313 -0.80 28.15 20.97
N LEU A 314 -0.40 27.00 20.43
CA LEU A 314 1.00 26.71 20.12
C LEU A 314 1.61 27.77 19.19
N LEU A 315 0.87 28.22 18.18
CA LEU A 315 1.30 29.27 17.25
C LEU A 315 1.32 30.67 17.87
N LEU A 316 0.54 30.93 18.92
CA LEU A 316 0.58 32.19 19.67
C LEU A 316 1.75 32.25 20.66
N ASP A 317 2.20 31.09 21.12
CA ASP A 317 3.32 30.95 22.04
C ASP A 317 4.71 31.02 21.34
N ASN A 318 4.75 31.08 20.00
CA ASN A 318 5.97 31.13 19.17
C ASN A 318 5.95 32.32 18.19
#